data_AF-A0A7R9EI68-F1
#
_entry.id   AF-A0A7R9EI68-F1
#
_cell.length_a   1.000
_cell.length_b   1.000
_cell.length_c   1.000
_cell.angle_alpha   90.00
_cell.angle_beta   90.00
_cell.angle_gamma   90.00
#
_symmetry.space_group_name_H-M   'P 1'
#
loop_
_entity.id
_entity.type
_entity.pdbx_description
1 polymer ?
#
loop_
_entity_poly.entity_id
_entity_poly.type
_entity_poly.pdbx_seq_one_letter_code
_entity_poly.pdbx_strand_id
1 'polypeptide(L)'
;MCEENHPSDVTKSARLGHQVLLHQGKFAPLLDLARFEVSQVVIPLTQQCDVFRNVFVHGFAVDDKGRKMSKSVGNVVDPVDIVQGGKNLHKQPALGIDTLRWWVSSHATQHATVPVSQSTLQDSTDAVHKLRLVLKFLLGALHDYPPLTTREPESGDSFTPLDQYMLHLLWKLNQQVVEMYENYQYNKVCATLVNFVTNHVSAFYCHIIKDRLYCAHESDPRRRDCQTVLFYILETLTGAFAPVLPHLAEEIYLYHPHYTGSRSVFRGGVVTPSPHWNRAHLIQQMNIVLELRRQINKAAPTPNTWELDAVVFSQGNVFTTLQLFQAEEYSSESQLSEIFQVSSVRLSDEPKSVQVHLERSRNHLCARCRRYASLQTDQPCPRCQQVLDTSHHTPLNESVG
;
A
#
# COMPACT_ATOMS: atom_id res chain seq x y z
N MET A 1 43.98 22.42 28.28
CA MET A 1 45.43 22.11 28.29
C MET A 1 45.69 21.30 27.05
N CYS A 2 46.21 21.95 26.02
CA CYS A 2 46.67 21.29 24.80
C CYS A 2 48.14 20.91 25.05
N GLU A 3 48.48 19.63 24.95
CA GLU A 3 49.87 19.20 24.84
C GLU A 3 50.26 19.16 23.36
N GLU A 4 51.31 19.91 23.06
CA GLU A 4 52.03 19.88 21.79
C GLU A 4 52.81 18.57 21.66
N ASN A 5 52.79 17.96 20.48
CA ASN A 5 53.88 17.11 20.02
C ASN A 5 54.14 17.42 18.54
N HIS A 6 55.38 17.81 18.26
CA HIS A 6 55.92 18.11 16.94
C HIS A 6 56.61 16.87 16.32
N PRO A 7 56.99 16.91 15.02
CA PRO A 7 56.62 15.86 14.08
C PRO A 7 57.78 14.94 13.72
N SER A 8 57.48 13.67 13.47
CA SER A 8 58.33 12.83 12.62
C SER A 8 57.55 11.64 12.07
N ASP A 9 57.58 11.56 10.75
CA ASP A 9 57.44 10.37 9.91
C ASP A 9 56.06 9.77 9.55
N VAL A 10 55.80 9.93 8.24
CA VAL A 10 55.12 9.00 7.32
C VAL A 10 53.63 8.74 7.57
N THR A 11 52.79 9.70 7.15
CA THR A 11 51.36 9.46 6.95
C THR A 11 51.07 8.81 5.59
N LYS A 12 50.98 7.47 5.60
CA LYS A 12 49.99 6.77 4.76
C LYS A 12 48.61 7.02 5.37
N SER A 13 47.90 8.04 4.90
CA SER A 13 46.48 8.24 5.23
C SER A 13 45.62 7.66 4.11
N ALA A 14 44.88 6.61 4.47
CA ALA A 14 43.86 5.99 3.65
C ALA A 14 42.78 7.03 3.31
N ARG A 15 42.54 7.24 2.02
CA ARG A 15 41.42 8.04 1.52
C ARG A 15 40.12 7.35 1.94
N LEU A 16 39.43 7.90 2.94
CA LEU A 16 38.02 7.60 3.19
C LEU A 16 37.22 8.09 1.99
N GLY A 17 36.58 7.15 1.31
CA GLY A 17 35.71 7.41 0.17
C GLY A 17 34.45 8.13 0.63
N HIS A 18 34.37 9.43 0.34
CA HIS A 18 33.12 10.19 0.42
C HIS A 18 32.29 9.89 -0.85
N GLN A 19 31.09 9.33 -0.69
CA GLN A 19 30.13 9.21 -1.80
C GLN A 19 29.36 10.52 -1.93
N VAL A 20 29.72 11.34 -2.91
CA VAL A 20 28.88 12.45 -3.39
C VAL A 20 28.09 11.93 -4.58
N LEU A 21 26.78 11.73 -4.41
CA LEU A 21 25.87 11.38 -5.51
C LEU A 21 25.54 12.65 -6.30
N LEU A 22 26.41 12.99 -7.25
CA LEU A 22 26.18 14.07 -8.22
C LEU A 22 25.40 13.50 -9.42
N HIS A 23 24.12 13.84 -9.54
CA HIS A 23 23.40 13.59 -10.79
C HIS A 23 23.79 14.65 -11.83
N GLN A 24 24.10 14.19 -13.05
CA GLN A 24 24.91 14.88 -14.06
C GLN A 24 24.45 16.30 -14.47
N GLY A 25 25.43 17.21 -14.53
CA GLY A 25 25.69 18.08 -15.69
C GLY A 25 24.76 19.26 -16.00
N LYS A 26 24.88 20.37 -15.25
CA LYS A 26 25.11 21.77 -15.73
C LYS A 26 24.80 22.80 -14.62
N PHE A 27 25.55 23.91 -14.68
CA PHE A 27 25.73 24.99 -13.68
C PHE A 27 24.52 25.36 -12.80
N ALA A 28 24.74 25.32 -11.49
CA ALA A 28 23.89 25.97 -10.50
C ALA A 28 24.16 27.50 -10.46
N PRO A 29 23.17 28.33 -10.08
CA PRO A 29 23.35 29.75 -9.84
C PRO A 29 24.33 29.96 -8.67
N LEU A 30 25.31 30.85 -8.88
CA LEU A 30 26.45 31.09 -7.99
C LEU A 30 26.10 31.32 -6.51
N LEU A 31 24.89 31.76 -6.17
CA LEU A 31 24.50 32.17 -4.81
C LEU A 31 24.23 30.99 -3.85
N ASP A 32 23.64 29.88 -4.32
CA ASP A 32 23.35 28.72 -3.47
C ASP A 32 24.58 27.83 -3.29
N LEU A 33 25.39 27.69 -4.36
CA LEU A 33 26.74 27.13 -4.28
C LEU A 33 27.64 27.99 -3.39
N ALA A 34 27.59 29.32 -3.49
CA ALA A 34 28.38 30.18 -2.62
C ALA A 34 27.96 30.07 -1.15
N ARG A 35 26.68 29.88 -0.81
CA ARG A 35 26.28 29.63 0.60
C ARG A 35 26.78 28.28 1.12
N PHE A 36 26.74 27.26 0.27
CA PHE A 36 27.27 25.94 0.59
C PHE A 36 28.81 25.96 0.71
N GLU A 37 29.51 26.57 -0.26
CA GLU A 37 30.96 26.76 -0.25
C GLU A 37 31.40 27.65 0.92
N VAL A 38 30.70 28.76 1.20
CA VAL A 38 31.00 29.62 2.35
C VAL A 38 30.79 28.88 3.67
N SER A 39 29.75 28.07 3.81
CA SER A 39 29.57 27.25 5.04
C SER A 39 30.64 26.16 5.17
N GLN A 40 30.98 25.47 4.08
CA GLN A 40 32.05 24.46 4.01
C GLN A 40 33.46 25.05 4.17
N VAL A 41 33.67 26.34 3.91
CA VAL A 41 34.99 26.98 4.06
C VAL A 41 35.10 27.66 5.42
N VAL A 42 34.10 28.44 5.84
CA VAL A 42 34.21 29.30 7.02
C VAL A 42 34.13 28.51 8.34
N ILE A 43 33.31 27.47 8.41
CA ILE A 43 33.09 26.73 9.67
C ILE A 43 34.20 25.71 9.95
N PRO A 44 34.72 24.93 8.97
CA PRO A 44 35.87 24.05 9.23
C PRO A 44 37.14 24.82 9.60
N LEU A 45 37.29 26.06 9.13
CA LEU A 45 38.38 26.96 9.53
C LEU A 45 38.30 27.41 11.00
N THR A 46 37.13 27.31 11.64
CA THR A 46 36.91 27.75 13.02
C THR A 46 36.63 26.60 14.00
N GLN A 47 36.13 25.45 13.54
CA GLN A 47 35.70 24.33 14.40
C GLN A 47 36.29 22.96 14.04
N GLN A 48 37.11 22.83 13.00
CA GLN A 48 37.73 21.56 12.55
C GLN A 48 36.74 20.38 12.44
N CYS A 49 35.50 20.65 12.05
CA CYS A 49 34.49 19.61 11.82
C CYS A 49 33.66 19.92 10.57
N ASP A 50 33.14 18.87 9.93
CA ASP A 50 32.24 19.00 8.79
C ASP A 50 30.89 19.59 9.24
N VAL A 51 30.38 20.57 8.48
CA VAL A 51 29.12 21.27 8.79
C VAL A 51 27.88 20.39 8.54
N PHE A 52 27.95 19.56 7.51
CA PHE A 52 26.85 18.69 7.09
C PHE A 52 27.39 17.29 6.85
N ARG A 53 26.70 16.27 7.40
CA ARG A 53 27.05 14.86 7.16
C ARG A 53 26.58 14.37 5.79
N ASN A 54 25.41 14.83 5.35
CA ASN A 54 24.80 14.47 4.07
C ASN A 54 24.34 15.74 3.34
N VAL A 55 24.50 15.76 2.02
CA VAL A 55 24.07 16.87 1.15
C VAL A 55 23.25 16.29 0.02
N PHE A 56 21.99 16.73 -0.10
CA PHE A 56 21.09 16.36 -1.18
C PHE A 56 20.85 17.57 -2.07
N VAL A 57 21.15 17.44 -3.36
CA VAL A 57 20.99 18.51 -4.35
C VAL A 57 19.87 18.12 -5.31
N HIS A 58 18.84 18.95 -5.40
CA HIS A 58 17.72 18.76 -6.33
C HIS A 58 17.83 19.69 -7.54
N GLY A 59 17.07 19.39 -8.60
CA GLY A 59 17.03 20.22 -9.79
C GLY A 59 16.23 21.51 -9.65
N PHE A 60 16.30 22.34 -10.69
CA PHE A 60 15.53 23.58 -10.81
C PHE A 60 14.18 23.32 -11.46
N ALA A 61 13.13 23.89 -10.88
CA ALA A 61 11.83 23.95 -11.52
C ALA A 61 11.89 24.87 -12.75
N VAL A 62 11.37 24.38 -13.87
CA VAL A 62 11.29 25.10 -15.16
C VAL A 62 9.84 25.09 -15.65
N ASP A 63 9.51 25.95 -16.62
CA ASP A 63 8.19 25.92 -17.25
C ASP A 63 7.95 24.61 -18.03
N ASP A 64 6.73 24.43 -18.51
CA ASP A 64 6.31 23.28 -19.33
C ASP A 64 7.17 23.06 -20.59
N LYS A 65 7.86 24.10 -21.07
CA LYS A 65 8.76 24.10 -22.23
C LYS A 65 10.23 23.97 -21.84
N GLY A 66 10.54 23.74 -20.57
CA GLY A 66 11.91 23.59 -20.07
C GLY A 66 12.68 24.91 -19.93
N ARG A 67 12.01 26.06 -20.05
CA ARG A 67 12.64 27.38 -19.92
C ARG A 67 12.64 27.83 -18.47
N LYS A 68 13.67 28.59 -18.10
CA LYS A 68 13.74 29.21 -16.78
C LYS A 68 12.51 30.08 -16.53
N MET A 69 11.87 29.89 -15.37
CA MET A 69 10.73 30.71 -14.97
C MET A 69 11.18 32.13 -14.64
N SER A 70 10.47 33.15 -15.17
CA SER A 70 10.71 34.55 -14.85
C SER A 70 9.46 35.41 -15.01
N LYS A 71 9.30 36.40 -14.12
CA LYS A 71 8.15 37.31 -14.13
C LYS A 71 8.04 38.12 -15.42
N SER A 72 9.18 38.49 -16.03
CA SER A 72 9.22 39.25 -17.30
C SER A 72 8.74 38.43 -18.50
N VAL A 73 8.99 37.12 -18.53
CA VAL A 73 8.50 36.21 -19.57
C VAL A 73 7.05 35.78 -19.32
N GLY A 74 6.56 35.92 -18.08
CA GLY A 74 5.19 35.58 -17.70
C GLY A 74 4.91 34.07 -17.62
N ASN A 75 5.96 33.25 -17.50
CA ASN A 75 5.88 31.78 -17.43
C ASN A 75 6.07 31.23 -16.01
N VAL A 76 5.84 32.06 -14.98
CA VAL A 76 5.97 31.63 -13.57
C VAL A 76 4.74 30.84 -13.17
N VAL A 77 4.96 29.65 -12.61
CA VAL A 77 3.91 28.88 -11.92
C VAL A 77 4.05 29.15 -10.43
N ASP A 78 3.06 29.82 -9.83
CA ASP A 78 3.05 30.11 -8.40
C ASP A 78 2.59 28.86 -7.61
N PRO A 79 3.37 28.37 -6.63
CA PRO A 79 2.92 27.30 -5.75
C PRO A 79 1.58 27.59 -5.06
N VAL A 80 1.28 28.86 -4.76
CA VAL A 80 0.00 29.27 -4.16
C VAL A 80 -1.15 29.01 -5.13
N ASP A 81 -0.97 29.32 -6.42
CA ASP A 81 -1.99 29.05 -7.44
C ASP A 81 -2.23 27.54 -7.61
N ILE A 82 -1.21 26.68 -7.43
CA ILE A 82 -1.38 25.22 -7.43
C ILE A 82 -2.22 24.78 -6.22
N VAL A 83 -1.92 25.29 -5.04
CA VAL A 83 -2.55 24.87 -3.78
C VAL A 83 -3.98 25.40 -3.64
N GLN A 84 -4.18 26.69 -3.90
CA GLN A 84 -5.43 27.42 -3.68
C GLN A 84 -6.27 27.58 -4.95
N GLY A 85 -5.71 27.26 -6.11
CA GLY A 85 -6.30 27.56 -7.41
C GLY A 85 -5.95 28.97 -7.85
N GLY A 86 -5.94 29.17 -9.18
CA GLY A 86 -5.66 30.47 -9.77
C GLY A 86 -6.89 31.38 -9.83
N LYS A 87 -6.73 32.55 -10.47
CA LYS A 87 -7.82 33.54 -10.66
C LYS A 87 -9.08 32.97 -11.34
N ASN A 88 -8.91 31.92 -12.15
CA ASN A 88 -10.02 31.22 -12.79
C ASN A 88 -9.97 29.73 -12.37
N LEU A 89 -10.80 29.38 -11.39
CA LEU A 89 -10.86 28.03 -10.81
C LEU A 89 -11.26 26.94 -11.81
N HIS A 90 -11.97 27.29 -12.89
CA HIS A 90 -12.28 26.31 -13.95
C HIS A 90 -11.06 25.95 -14.78
N LYS A 91 -10.11 26.88 -14.95
CA LYS A 91 -8.87 26.65 -15.71
C LYS A 91 -7.71 26.19 -14.82
N GLN A 92 -7.70 26.63 -13.58
CA GLN A 92 -6.66 26.36 -12.59
C GLN A 92 -7.34 26.03 -11.24
N PRO A 93 -7.87 24.80 -11.09
CA PRO A 93 -8.50 24.40 -9.84
C PRO A 93 -7.48 24.28 -8.71
N ALA A 94 -7.97 24.40 -7.47
CA ALA A 94 -7.17 24.12 -6.29
C ALA A 94 -6.82 22.63 -6.24
N LEU A 95 -5.54 22.30 -6.34
CA LEU A 95 -5.07 20.91 -6.27
C LEU A 95 -4.73 20.49 -4.85
N GLY A 96 -4.50 21.45 -3.95
CA GLY A 96 -4.13 21.23 -2.56
C GLY A 96 -2.63 20.97 -2.35
N ILE A 97 -2.20 21.19 -1.11
CA ILE A 97 -0.79 21.12 -0.71
C ILE A 97 -0.21 19.71 -0.80
N ASP A 98 -0.99 18.69 -0.48
CA ASP A 98 -0.56 17.30 -0.54
C ASP A 98 -0.29 16.85 -1.98
N THR A 99 -1.07 17.31 -2.95
CA THR A 99 -0.81 17.09 -4.37
C THR A 99 0.50 17.74 -4.81
N LEU A 100 0.76 18.98 -4.38
CA LEU A 100 2.03 19.65 -4.69
C LEU A 100 3.22 18.90 -4.07
N ARG A 101 3.10 18.43 -2.81
CA ARG A 101 4.15 17.64 -2.15
C ARG A 101 4.39 16.29 -2.83
N TRP A 102 3.31 15.65 -3.30
CA TRP A 102 3.41 14.44 -4.10
C TRP A 102 4.14 14.68 -5.42
N TRP A 103 3.82 15.78 -6.11
CA TRP A 103 4.49 16.18 -7.35
C TRP A 103 5.99 16.41 -7.11
N VAL A 104 6.36 17.13 -6.04
CA VAL A 104 7.76 17.35 -5.66
C VAL A 104 8.46 16.01 -5.44
N SER A 105 7.87 15.13 -4.64
CA SER A 105 8.47 13.84 -4.29
C SER A 105 8.62 12.93 -5.51
N SER A 106 7.62 12.92 -6.39
CA SER A 106 7.54 12.04 -7.57
C SER A 106 8.40 12.52 -8.74
N HIS A 107 8.53 13.83 -8.94
CA HIS A 107 9.13 14.39 -10.16
C HIS A 107 10.35 15.28 -9.91
N ALA A 108 10.39 16.04 -8.81
CA ALA A 108 11.40 17.09 -8.63
C ALA A 108 12.77 16.61 -8.14
N THR A 109 12.89 15.31 -7.84
CA THR A 109 14.05 14.73 -7.16
C THR A 109 15.01 14.01 -8.11
N GLN A 110 14.66 13.81 -9.39
CA GLN A 110 15.41 12.95 -10.30
C GLN A 110 16.27 13.69 -11.34
N HIS A 111 15.90 14.92 -11.70
CA HIS A 111 16.48 15.62 -12.84
C HIS A 111 16.98 17.00 -12.46
N ALA A 112 18.04 17.47 -13.12
CA ALA A 112 18.61 18.81 -12.90
C ALA A 112 17.64 19.93 -13.29
N THR A 113 16.71 19.64 -14.21
CA THR A 113 15.62 20.54 -14.63
C THR A 113 14.31 19.79 -14.58
N VAL A 114 13.32 20.34 -13.88
CA VAL A 114 12.04 19.70 -13.59
C VAL A 114 10.90 20.55 -14.15
N PRO A 115 10.30 20.19 -15.29
CA PRO A 115 9.17 20.92 -15.84
C PRO A 115 7.95 20.85 -14.92
N VAL A 116 7.38 22.00 -14.60
CA VAL A 116 6.07 22.10 -13.93
C VAL A 116 5.00 22.15 -15.01
N SER A 117 4.45 21.00 -15.37
CA SER A 117 3.40 20.89 -16.39
C SER A 117 2.04 20.56 -15.78
N GLN A 118 0.97 20.97 -16.46
CA GLN A 118 -0.39 20.57 -16.06
C GLN A 118 -0.55 19.05 -16.03
N SER A 119 0.12 18.32 -16.93
CA SER A 119 0.06 16.86 -16.97
C SER A 119 0.65 16.22 -15.71
N THR A 120 1.85 16.64 -15.29
CA THR A 120 2.51 16.07 -14.09
C THR A 120 1.76 16.43 -12.80
N LEU A 121 1.15 17.61 -12.74
CA LEU A 121 0.26 18.00 -11.64
C LEU A 121 -1.03 17.17 -11.62
N GLN A 122 -1.61 16.89 -12.78
CA GLN A 122 -2.79 16.02 -12.89
C GLN A 122 -2.45 14.59 -12.47
N ASP A 123 -1.34 14.02 -12.96
CA ASP A 123 -0.87 12.69 -12.58
C ASP A 123 -0.68 12.57 -11.06
N SER A 124 -0.15 13.63 -10.43
CA SER A 124 0.01 13.71 -8.98
C SER A 124 -1.33 13.78 -8.25
N THR A 125 -2.29 14.54 -8.78
CA THR A 125 -3.66 14.64 -8.25
C THR A 125 -4.34 13.28 -8.28
N ASP A 126 -4.25 12.57 -9.41
CA ASP A 126 -4.87 11.27 -9.62
C ASP A 126 -4.25 10.21 -8.70
N ALA A 127 -2.94 10.25 -8.48
CA ALA A 127 -2.24 9.38 -7.55
C ALA A 127 -2.71 9.59 -6.10
N VAL A 128 -2.75 10.84 -5.63
CA VAL A 128 -3.24 11.17 -4.28
C VAL A 128 -4.71 10.79 -4.10
N HIS A 129 -5.55 11.06 -5.12
CA HIS A 129 -6.96 10.69 -5.09
C HIS A 129 -7.15 9.17 -5.02
N LYS A 130 -6.38 8.40 -5.80
CA LYS A 130 -6.43 6.93 -5.77
C LYS A 130 -6.04 6.38 -4.40
N LEU A 131 -4.97 6.90 -3.79
CA LEU A 131 -4.59 6.54 -2.42
C LEU A 131 -5.73 6.83 -1.44
N ARG A 132 -6.29 8.05 -1.48
CA ARG A 132 -7.39 8.47 -0.60
C ARG A 132 -8.62 7.56 -0.72
N LEU A 133 -9.01 7.16 -1.93
CA LEU A 133 -10.16 6.28 -2.14
C LEU A 133 -9.98 4.91 -1.47
N VAL A 134 -8.79 4.33 -1.58
CA VAL A 134 -8.50 3.04 -0.92
C VAL A 134 -8.45 3.21 0.59
N LEU A 135 -7.80 4.25 1.10
CA LEU A 135 -7.74 4.51 2.55
C LEU A 135 -9.13 4.77 3.15
N LYS A 136 -10.00 5.48 2.43
CA LYS A 136 -11.41 5.69 2.82
C LYS A 136 -12.17 4.36 2.91
N PHE A 137 -11.94 3.45 1.96
CA PHE A 137 -12.52 2.10 2.02
C PHE A 137 -12.02 1.35 3.25
N LEU A 138 -10.71 1.39 3.54
CA LEU A 138 -10.13 0.72 4.72
C LEU A 138 -10.74 1.26 6.02
N LEU A 139 -10.85 2.58 6.18
CA LEU A 139 -11.50 3.20 7.33
C LEU A 139 -12.96 2.73 7.49
N GLY A 140 -13.72 2.69 6.40
CA GLY A 140 -15.10 2.19 6.43
C GLY A 140 -15.20 0.70 6.80
N ALA A 141 -14.25 -0.11 6.31
CA ALA A 141 -14.15 -1.52 6.66
C ALA A 141 -13.80 -1.77 8.14
N LEU A 142 -13.21 -0.79 8.80
CA LEU A 142 -12.75 -0.84 10.19
C LEU A 142 -13.68 -0.13 11.18
N HIS A 143 -14.82 0.41 10.74
CA HIS A 143 -15.69 1.24 11.59
C HIS A 143 -16.18 0.53 12.88
N ASP A 144 -16.36 -0.80 12.84
CA ASP A 144 -16.77 -1.64 13.97
C ASP A 144 -15.64 -2.55 14.48
N TYR A 145 -14.38 -2.24 14.12
CA TYR A 145 -13.23 -3.03 14.53
C TYR A 145 -12.93 -2.84 16.03
N PRO A 146 -12.94 -3.91 16.86
CA PRO A 146 -12.77 -3.79 18.30
C PRO A 146 -11.37 -3.28 18.65
N PRO A 147 -11.19 -2.60 19.80
CA PRO A 147 -9.87 -2.20 20.28
C PRO A 147 -8.87 -3.36 20.34
N LEU A 148 -7.60 -3.08 20.04
CA LEU A 148 -6.46 -4.02 20.04
C LEU A 148 -6.16 -4.73 21.38
N THR A 149 -6.97 -4.52 22.42
CA THR A 149 -6.82 -5.19 23.73
C THR A 149 -7.04 -6.70 23.66
N THR A 150 -7.66 -7.18 22.58
CA THR A 150 -7.80 -8.61 22.29
C THR A 150 -6.56 -9.04 21.52
N ARG A 151 -5.66 -9.76 22.18
CA ARG A 151 -4.39 -10.28 21.62
C ARG A 151 -4.61 -11.01 20.29
N GLU A 152 -4.51 -10.29 19.19
CA GLU A 152 -4.22 -10.91 17.92
C GLU A 152 -2.74 -11.32 17.96
N PRO A 153 -2.40 -12.59 17.72
CA PRO A 153 -1.03 -13.02 17.82
C PRO A 153 -0.19 -12.22 16.82
N GLU A 154 0.77 -11.43 17.33
CA GLU A 154 1.75 -10.70 16.50
C GLU A 154 2.47 -11.61 15.50
N SER A 155 2.50 -12.93 15.76
CA SER A 155 3.07 -13.94 14.87
C SER A 155 2.27 -14.12 13.59
N GLY A 156 0.94 -13.91 13.64
CA GLY A 156 0.01 -14.09 12.53
C GLY A 156 -0.25 -15.55 12.14
N ASP A 157 0.06 -16.52 13.00
CA ASP A 157 -0.08 -17.95 12.68
C ASP A 157 -1.54 -18.41 12.54
N SER A 158 -2.47 -17.75 13.23
CA SER A 158 -3.90 -18.05 13.14
C SER A 158 -4.55 -17.55 11.85
N PHE A 159 -3.91 -16.61 11.15
CA PHE A 159 -4.46 -16.06 9.93
C PHE A 159 -4.48 -17.08 8.81
N THR A 160 -5.41 -16.90 7.89
CA THR A 160 -5.48 -17.70 6.67
C THR A 160 -4.21 -17.53 5.81
N PRO A 161 -3.81 -18.51 4.98
CA PRO A 161 -2.66 -18.35 4.09
C PRO A 161 -2.73 -17.12 3.17
N LEU A 162 -3.93 -16.72 2.72
CA LEU A 162 -4.11 -15.47 1.98
C LEU A 162 -3.79 -14.23 2.82
N ASP A 163 -4.26 -14.21 4.06
CA ASP A 163 -4.06 -13.12 5.01
C ASP A 163 -2.57 -13.04 5.44
N GLN A 164 -1.93 -14.18 5.73
CA GLN A 164 -0.50 -14.26 5.99
C GLN A 164 0.34 -13.79 4.79
N TYR A 165 -0.08 -14.13 3.56
CA TYR A 165 0.57 -13.65 2.35
C TYR A 165 0.50 -12.12 2.23
N MET A 166 -0.65 -11.52 2.55
CA MET A 166 -0.82 -10.06 2.54
C MET A 166 0.06 -9.39 3.60
N LEU A 167 0.14 -9.95 4.81
CA LEU A 167 1.05 -9.47 5.87
C LEU A 167 2.52 -9.56 5.45
N HIS A 168 2.91 -10.63 4.74
CA HIS A 168 4.26 -10.75 4.18
C HIS A 168 4.56 -9.67 3.14
N LEU A 169 3.63 -9.40 2.23
CA LEU A 169 3.76 -8.33 1.25
C LEU A 169 3.89 -6.96 1.93
N LEU A 170 3.14 -6.74 3.01
CA LEU A 170 3.17 -5.51 3.80
C LEU A 170 4.51 -5.31 4.53
N TRP A 171 5.04 -6.38 5.14
CA TRP A 171 6.37 -6.37 5.73
C TRP A 171 7.44 -6.01 4.68
N LYS A 172 7.39 -6.64 3.50
CA LYS A 172 8.33 -6.36 2.41
C LYS A 172 8.22 -4.92 1.92
N LEU A 173 7.01 -4.40 1.76
CA LEU A 173 6.77 -2.99 1.40
C LEU A 173 7.45 -2.05 2.40
N ASN A 174 7.25 -2.27 3.70
CA ASN A 174 7.82 -1.41 4.72
C ASN A 174 9.35 -1.38 4.65
N GLN A 175 10.00 -2.55 4.53
CA GLN A 175 11.46 -2.61 4.39
C GLN A 175 11.94 -1.81 3.16
N GLN A 176 11.26 -1.96 2.03
CA GLN A 176 11.60 -1.23 0.80
C GLN A 176 11.42 0.28 0.95
N VAL A 177 10.32 0.73 1.57
CA VAL A 177 10.02 2.14 1.76
C VAL A 177 11.02 2.79 2.72
N VAL A 178 11.37 2.12 3.83
CA VAL A 178 12.39 2.60 4.78
C VAL A 178 13.72 2.77 4.07
N GLU A 179 14.19 1.74 3.35
CA GLU A 179 15.43 1.80 2.57
C GLU A 179 15.41 2.93 1.53
N MET A 180 14.29 3.14 0.83
CA MET A 180 14.16 4.21 -0.15
C MET A 180 14.22 5.59 0.51
N TYR A 181 13.60 5.79 1.68
CA TYR A 181 13.70 7.05 2.42
C TYR A 181 15.12 7.32 2.92
N GLU A 182 15.81 6.31 3.46
CA GLU A 182 17.21 6.42 3.91
C GLU A 182 18.15 6.82 2.76
N ASN A 183 17.83 6.38 1.54
CA ASN A 183 18.60 6.69 0.33
C ASN A 183 18.07 7.91 -0.44
N TYR A 184 17.17 8.72 0.14
CA TYR A 184 16.59 9.92 -0.50
C TYR A 184 15.87 9.63 -1.83
N GLN A 185 15.35 8.41 -2.03
CA GLN A 185 14.69 7.94 -3.26
C GLN A 185 13.17 8.18 -3.23
N TYR A 186 12.75 9.41 -2.96
CA TYR A 186 11.35 9.78 -2.74
C TYR A 186 10.42 9.42 -3.92
N ASN A 187 10.92 9.54 -5.15
CA ASN A 187 10.15 9.20 -6.34
C ASN A 187 9.81 7.69 -6.39
N LYS A 188 10.74 6.85 -5.93
CA LYS A 188 10.53 5.41 -5.84
C LYS A 188 9.56 5.06 -4.72
N VAL A 189 9.59 5.80 -3.60
CA VAL A 189 8.57 5.66 -2.54
C VAL A 189 7.18 5.90 -3.12
N CYS A 190 6.96 7.03 -3.80
CA CYS A 190 5.68 7.37 -4.41
C CYS A 190 5.19 6.30 -5.41
N ALA A 191 6.07 5.87 -6.32
CA ALA A 191 5.73 4.84 -7.32
C ALA A 191 5.41 3.49 -6.67
N THR A 192 6.22 3.05 -5.71
CA THR A 192 6.03 1.80 -4.97
C THR A 192 4.72 1.79 -4.20
N LEU A 193 4.39 2.88 -3.50
CA LEU A 193 3.15 2.99 -2.72
C LEU A 193 1.90 2.95 -3.60
N VAL A 194 1.86 3.74 -4.68
CA VAL A 194 0.72 3.72 -5.61
C VAL A 194 0.56 2.35 -6.25
N ASN A 195 1.66 1.72 -6.67
CA ASN A 195 1.64 0.38 -7.24
C ASN A 195 1.10 -0.65 -6.23
N PHE A 196 1.57 -0.60 -4.99
CA PHE A 196 1.15 -1.54 -3.93
C PHE A 196 -0.34 -1.38 -3.60
N VAL A 197 -0.78 -0.14 -3.38
CA VAL A 197 -2.18 0.16 -3.06
C VAL A 197 -3.10 -0.23 -4.21
N THR A 198 -2.70 0.02 -5.45
CA THR A 198 -3.51 -0.32 -6.64
C THR A 198 -3.60 -1.83 -6.83
N ASN A 199 -2.46 -2.52 -6.84
CA ASN A 199 -2.38 -3.90 -7.32
C ASN A 199 -2.55 -4.94 -6.21
N HIS A 200 -1.96 -4.72 -5.04
CA HIS A 200 -1.99 -5.69 -3.94
C HIS A 200 -3.16 -5.44 -2.98
N VAL A 201 -3.41 -4.17 -2.63
CA VAL A 201 -4.50 -3.84 -1.69
C VAL A 201 -5.84 -3.80 -2.43
N SER A 202 -6.04 -2.86 -3.35
CA SER A 202 -7.35 -2.62 -3.97
C SER A 202 -7.79 -3.74 -4.93
N ALA A 203 -6.98 -4.04 -5.94
CA ALA A 203 -7.36 -4.98 -7.01
C ALA A 203 -7.29 -6.45 -6.58
N PHE A 204 -6.48 -6.77 -5.56
CA PHE A 204 -6.27 -8.14 -5.12
C PHE A 204 -6.94 -8.40 -3.76
N TYR A 205 -6.37 -7.92 -2.66
CA TYR A 205 -6.82 -8.30 -1.32
C TYR A 205 -8.25 -7.81 -1.03
N CYS A 206 -8.51 -6.51 -1.12
CA CYS A 206 -9.83 -5.90 -0.92
C CYS A 206 -10.89 -6.43 -1.88
N HIS A 207 -10.51 -6.93 -3.06
CA HIS A 207 -11.45 -7.54 -3.99
C HIS A 207 -11.85 -8.96 -3.53
N ILE A 208 -10.89 -9.77 -3.09
CA ILE A 208 -11.14 -11.15 -2.67
C ILE A 208 -11.96 -11.21 -1.38
N ILE A 209 -11.62 -10.38 -0.39
CA ILE A 209 -12.19 -10.48 0.96
C ILE A 209 -13.61 -9.90 1.11
N LYS A 210 -14.18 -9.25 0.08
CA LYS A 210 -15.47 -8.53 0.20
C LYS A 210 -16.60 -9.42 0.72
N ASP A 211 -16.60 -10.67 0.28
CA ASP A 211 -17.60 -11.65 0.71
C ASP A 211 -17.54 -11.87 2.22
N ARG A 212 -16.34 -12.09 2.79
CA ARG A 212 -16.13 -12.20 4.23
C ARG A 212 -16.48 -10.89 4.96
N LEU A 213 -16.00 -9.77 4.42
CA LEU A 213 -16.16 -8.47 5.07
C LEU A 213 -17.63 -8.02 5.18
N TYR A 214 -18.44 -8.30 4.15
CA TYR A 214 -19.83 -7.82 4.05
C TYR A 214 -20.88 -8.86 4.42
N CYS A 215 -20.59 -10.15 4.21
CA CYS A 215 -21.60 -11.20 4.35
C CYS A 215 -21.40 -12.07 5.59
N ALA A 216 -20.23 -12.08 6.22
CA ALA A 216 -20.06 -12.77 7.49
C ALA A 216 -20.78 -12.03 8.63
N HIS A 217 -21.02 -12.72 9.75
CA HIS A 217 -21.51 -12.08 10.96
C HIS A 217 -20.45 -11.12 11.53
N GLU A 218 -20.86 -10.08 12.24
CA GLU A 218 -19.94 -9.07 12.80
C GLU A 218 -18.88 -9.70 13.73
N SER A 219 -19.26 -10.75 14.46
CA SER A 219 -18.38 -11.51 15.36
C SER A 219 -17.73 -12.75 14.71
N ASP A 220 -17.89 -12.97 13.39
CA ASP A 220 -17.24 -14.11 12.71
C ASP A 220 -15.71 -13.96 12.79
N PRO A 221 -14.97 -14.96 13.32
CA PRO A 221 -13.51 -14.90 13.42
C PRO A 221 -12.83 -14.59 12.08
N ARG A 222 -13.32 -15.14 10.96
CA ARG A 222 -12.74 -14.90 9.63
C ARG A 222 -12.89 -13.44 9.20
N ARG A 223 -13.96 -12.77 9.65
CA ARG A 223 -14.16 -11.33 9.41
C ARG A 223 -13.23 -10.50 10.28
N ARG A 224 -13.05 -10.87 11.55
CA ARG A 224 -12.14 -10.17 12.47
C ARG A 224 -10.69 -10.30 12.02
N ASP A 225 -10.26 -11.48 11.63
CA ASP A 225 -8.94 -11.73 11.06
C ASP A 225 -8.67 -10.81 9.85
N CYS A 226 -9.64 -10.74 8.94
CA CYS A 226 -9.59 -9.87 7.77
C CYS A 226 -9.51 -8.38 8.16
N GLN A 227 -10.33 -7.93 9.11
CA GLN A 227 -10.26 -6.55 9.62
C GLN A 227 -8.91 -6.25 10.23
N THR A 228 -8.28 -7.18 10.95
CA THR A 228 -6.96 -6.95 11.52
C THR A 228 -5.87 -6.80 10.47
N VAL A 229 -5.91 -7.58 9.40
CA VAL A 229 -5.01 -7.37 8.26
C VAL A 229 -5.26 -6.00 7.61
N LEU A 230 -6.52 -5.58 7.44
CA LEU A 230 -6.85 -4.25 6.92
C LEU A 230 -6.37 -3.12 7.84
N PHE A 231 -6.45 -3.31 9.16
CA PHE A 231 -5.91 -2.41 10.16
C PHE A 231 -4.39 -2.26 9.97
N TYR A 232 -3.65 -3.36 9.90
CA TYR A 232 -2.20 -3.28 9.68
C TYR A 232 -1.83 -2.65 8.34
N ILE A 233 -2.60 -2.91 7.27
CA ILE A 233 -2.43 -2.25 5.97
C ILE A 233 -2.61 -0.74 6.13
N LEU A 234 -3.68 -0.29 6.78
CA LEU A 234 -3.96 1.12 6.99
C LEU A 234 -2.83 1.81 7.78
N GLU A 235 -2.39 1.20 8.87
CA GLU A 235 -1.30 1.71 9.72
C GLU A 235 0.02 1.84 8.98
N THR A 236 0.44 0.77 8.31
CA THR A 236 1.73 0.73 7.59
C THR A 236 1.72 1.72 6.43
N LEU A 237 0.62 1.78 5.66
CA LEU A 237 0.51 2.75 4.56
C LEU A 237 0.52 4.18 5.08
N THR A 238 -0.24 4.46 6.15
CA THR A 238 -0.32 5.81 6.74
C THR A 238 1.05 6.29 7.21
N GLY A 239 1.81 5.44 7.90
CA GLY A 239 3.20 5.74 8.26
C GLY A 239 4.10 5.96 7.04
N ALA A 240 3.94 5.15 5.99
CA ALA A 240 4.77 5.22 4.79
C ALA A 240 4.57 6.50 3.96
N PHE A 241 3.33 6.99 3.81
CA PHE A 241 3.06 8.21 3.05
C PHE A 241 3.07 9.49 3.90
N ALA A 242 2.98 9.43 5.23
CA ALA A 242 2.93 10.60 6.11
C ALA A 242 4.06 11.64 5.86
N PRO A 243 5.32 11.25 5.57
CA PRO A 243 6.37 12.22 5.24
C PRO A 243 6.08 13.03 3.96
N VAL A 244 5.31 12.48 3.02
CA VAL A 244 4.97 13.11 1.74
C VAL A 244 3.60 13.79 1.78
N LEU A 245 2.59 13.12 2.33
CA LEU A 245 1.17 13.53 2.36
C LEU A 245 0.70 13.76 3.80
N PRO A 246 1.18 14.82 4.48
CA PRO A 246 0.92 14.98 5.90
C PRO A 246 -0.53 15.29 6.25
N HIS A 247 -1.27 16.00 5.39
CA HIS A 247 -2.66 16.35 5.67
C HIS A 247 -3.56 15.13 5.50
N LEU A 248 -3.33 14.34 4.45
CA LEU A 248 -4.01 13.06 4.27
C LEU A 248 -3.71 12.12 5.43
N ALA A 249 -2.46 12.03 5.89
CA ALA A 249 -2.10 11.15 7.00
C ALA A 249 -2.78 11.56 8.31
N GLU A 250 -2.80 12.86 8.61
CA GLU A 250 -3.50 13.37 9.78
C GLU A 250 -5.01 13.19 9.65
N GLU A 251 -5.59 13.35 8.46
CA GLU A 251 -7.01 13.06 8.22
C GLU A 251 -7.34 11.59 8.49
N ILE A 252 -6.53 10.65 7.99
CA ILE A 252 -6.74 9.22 8.29
C ILE A 252 -6.67 8.99 9.80
N TYR A 253 -5.71 9.60 10.49
CA TYR A 253 -5.56 9.49 11.94
C TYR A 253 -6.79 10.00 12.69
N LEU A 254 -7.37 11.13 12.28
CA LEU A 254 -8.57 11.73 12.88
C LEU A 254 -9.82 10.85 12.77
N TYR A 255 -9.92 10.06 11.69
CA TYR A 255 -11.05 9.16 11.46
C TYR A 255 -10.74 7.71 11.85
N HIS A 256 -9.55 7.42 12.37
CA HIS A 256 -9.15 6.07 12.72
C HIS A 256 -9.93 5.58 13.96
N PRO A 257 -10.55 4.39 13.93
CA PRO A 257 -11.45 3.93 15.00
C PRO A 257 -10.76 3.76 16.36
N HIS A 258 -9.45 3.51 16.38
CA HIS A 258 -8.69 3.28 17.62
C HIS A 258 -7.88 4.49 18.09
N TYR A 259 -7.79 5.55 17.28
CA TYR A 259 -7.08 6.75 17.68
C TYR A 259 -8.04 7.75 18.30
N THR A 260 -8.26 7.56 19.61
CA THR A 260 -9.06 8.49 20.42
C THR A 260 -8.14 9.52 21.07
N GLY A 261 -8.18 10.77 20.60
CA GLY A 261 -7.56 11.93 21.27
C GLY A 261 -6.60 12.78 20.43
N SER A 262 -5.92 13.71 21.10
CA SER A 262 -5.09 14.80 20.54
C SER A 262 -3.69 14.37 20.04
N ARG A 263 -3.49 13.08 19.80
CA ARG A 263 -2.23 12.58 19.22
C ARG A 263 -2.29 12.75 17.71
N SER A 264 -1.14 13.00 17.11
CA SER A 264 -0.98 13.15 15.66
C SER A 264 -0.22 11.93 15.17
N VAL A 265 -0.40 11.57 13.89
CA VAL A 265 0.40 10.52 13.24
C VAL A 265 1.90 10.76 13.42
N PHE A 266 2.32 12.03 13.46
CA PHE A 266 3.72 12.44 13.64
C PHE A 266 4.26 12.28 15.07
N ARG A 267 3.42 11.87 16.02
CA ARG A 267 3.80 11.59 17.41
C ARG A 267 3.71 10.10 17.77
N GLY A 268 3.11 9.28 16.90
CA GLY A 268 2.86 7.85 17.14
C GLY A 268 4.06 6.93 16.96
N GLY A 269 5.18 7.45 16.41
CA GLY A 269 6.28 6.61 15.94
C GLY A 269 5.94 5.90 14.61
N VAL A 270 6.94 5.28 13.99
CA VAL A 270 6.74 4.50 12.76
C VAL A 270 6.20 3.13 13.15
N VAL A 271 4.98 2.79 12.71
CA VAL A 271 4.47 1.42 12.85
C VAL A 271 5.37 0.49 12.04
N THR A 272 6.04 -0.41 12.76
CA THR A 272 6.96 -1.37 12.15
C THR A 272 6.26 -2.72 12.07
N PRO A 273 6.03 -3.27 10.86
CA PRO A 273 5.51 -4.62 10.68
C PRO A 273 6.29 -5.66 11.49
N SER A 274 5.58 -6.61 12.07
CA SER A 274 6.18 -7.69 12.86
C SER A 274 7.19 -8.48 12.01
N PRO A 275 8.40 -8.78 12.53
CA PRO A 275 9.36 -9.64 11.85
C PRO A 275 8.81 -11.03 11.51
N HIS A 276 7.82 -11.52 12.28
CA HIS A 276 7.17 -12.82 12.05
C HIS A 276 6.35 -12.87 10.75
N TRP A 277 6.05 -11.73 10.14
CA TRP A 277 5.38 -11.67 8.84
C TRP A 277 6.34 -11.94 7.67
N ASN A 278 7.66 -12.01 7.91
CA ASN A 278 8.62 -12.41 6.89
C ASN A 278 8.54 -13.93 6.59
N ARG A 279 7.59 -14.32 5.73
CA ARG A 279 7.33 -15.70 5.32
C ARG A 279 7.52 -15.87 3.82
N ALA A 280 8.77 -15.84 3.37
CA ALA A 280 9.11 -15.90 1.94
C ALA A 280 8.55 -17.14 1.21
N HIS A 281 8.34 -18.27 1.90
CA HIS A 281 7.75 -19.48 1.31
C HIS A 281 6.31 -19.27 0.82
N LEU A 282 5.55 -18.34 1.43
CA LEU A 282 4.18 -18.02 1.00
C LEU A 282 4.13 -17.46 -0.42
N ILE A 283 5.19 -16.81 -0.89
CA ILE A 283 5.26 -16.31 -2.27
C ILE A 283 5.16 -17.48 -3.26
N GLN A 284 5.91 -18.55 -3.01
CA GLN A 284 5.92 -19.72 -3.91
C GLN A 284 4.56 -20.42 -3.91
N GLN A 285 3.98 -20.62 -2.73
CA GLN A 285 2.65 -21.22 -2.57
C GLN A 285 1.57 -20.38 -3.24
N MET A 286 1.55 -19.07 -3.00
CA MET A 286 0.57 -18.17 -3.59
C MET A 286 0.74 -18.04 -5.11
N ASN A 287 1.97 -18.08 -5.64
CA ASN A 287 2.19 -18.05 -7.10
C ASN A 287 1.52 -19.23 -7.81
N ILE A 288 1.51 -20.43 -7.20
CA ILE A 288 0.80 -21.60 -7.73
C ILE A 288 -0.70 -21.32 -7.81
N VAL A 289 -1.28 -20.79 -6.72
CA VAL A 289 -2.71 -20.45 -6.67
C VAL A 289 -3.05 -19.33 -7.67
N LEU A 290 -2.23 -18.29 -7.77
CA LEU A 290 -2.45 -17.17 -8.71
C LEU A 290 -2.29 -17.58 -10.18
N GLU A 291 -1.42 -18.54 -10.48
CA GLU A 291 -1.33 -19.14 -11.82
C GLU A 291 -2.64 -19.88 -12.16
N LEU A 292 -3.15 -20.70 -11.24
CA LEU A 292 -4.44 -21.37 -11.41
C LEU A 292 -5.58 -20.37 -11.59
N ARG A 293 -5.62 -19.30 -10.80
CA ARG A 293 -6.59 -18.20 -10.98
C ARG A 293 -6.50 -17.61 -12.39
N ARG A 294 -5.30 -17.38 -12.91
CA ARG A 294 -5.11 -16.88 -14.28
C ARG A 294 -5.61 -17.87 -15.33
N GLN A 295 -5.39 -19.17 -15.13
CA GLN A 295 -5.91 -20.22 -16.02
C GLN A 295 -7.44 -20.28 -15.99
N ILE A 296 -8.05 -20.22 -14.80
CA ILE A 296 -9.51 -20.15 -14.61
C ILE A 296 -10.08 -18.95 -15.35
N ASN A 297 -9.55 -17.74 -15.11
CA ASN A 297 -10.03 -16.52 -15.75
C ASN A 297 -9.89 -16.55 -17.27
N LYS A 298 -8.87 -17.23 -17.80
CA LYS A 298 -8.65 -17.40 -19.25
C LYS A 298 -9.59 -18.43 -19.87
N ALA A 299 -9.91 -19.50 -19.15
CA ALA A 299 -10.77 -20.58 -19.62
C ALA A 299 -12.27 -20.31 -19.38
N ALA A 300 -12.61 -19.34 -18.53
CA ALA A 300 -13.97 -19.01 -18.18
C ALA A 300 -14.80 -18.60 -19.42
N PRO A 301 -15.96 -19.25 -19.67
CA PRO A 301 -16.82 -18.89 -20.80
C PRO A 301 -17.64 -17.62 -20.55
N THR A 302 -17.62 -17.08 -19.32
CA THR A 302 -18.35 -15.88 -18.91
C THR A 302 -17.42 -14.91 -18.18
N PRO A 303 -17.71 -13.59 -18.21
CA PRO A 303 -16.93 -12.62 -17.43
C PRO A 303 -17.15 -12.77 -15.91
N ASN A 304 -18.27 -13.38 -15.50
CA ASN A 304 -18.61 -13.59 -14.10
C ASN A 304 -18.27 -15.03 -13.69
N THR A 305 -17.05 -15.24 -13.21
CA THR A 305 -16.55 -16.57 -12.79
C THR A 305 -17.34 -17.16 -11.62
N TRP A 306 -18.08 -16.36 -10.86
CA TRP A 306 -18.93 -16.85 -9.77
C TRP A 306 -20.02 -17.81 -10.24
N GLU A 307 -20.35 -17.81 -11.54
CA GLU A 307 -21.30 -18.74 -12.17
C GLU A 307 -20.75 -20.16 -12.36
N LEU A 308 -19.46 -20.37 -12.10
CA LEU A 308 -18.74 -21.58 -12.47
C LEU A 308 -18.35 -22.39 -11.23
N ASP A 309 -18.46 -23.70 -11.32
CA ASP A 309 -17.79 -24.66 -10.44
C ASP A 309 -16.46 -25.07 -11.09
N ALA A 310 -15.39 -25.09 -10.30
CA ALA A 310 -14.05 -25.45 -10.78
C ALA A 310 -13.63 -26.81 -10.22
N VAL A 311 -13.20 -27.71 -11.10
CA VAL A 311 -12.53 -28.96 -10.74
C VAL A 311 -11.05 -28.84 -11.10
N VAL A 312 -10.19 -28.93 -10.10
CA VAL A 312 -8.74 -28.80 -10.23
C VAL A 312 -8.10 -30.17 -10.06
N PHE A 313 -7.55 -30.69 -11.14
CA PHE A 313 -6.78 -31.92 -11.17
C PHE A 313 -5.31 -31.57 -11.00
N SER A 314 -4.67 -32.11 -9.96
CA SER A 314 -3.26 -31.85 -9.67
C SER A 314 -2.67 -32.99 -8.85
N GLN A 315 -1.34 -33.02 -8.73
CA GLN A 315 -0.61 -34.02 -7.94
C GLN A 315 0.61 -33.40 -7.25
N GLY A 316 1.16 -34.12 -6.27
CA GLY A 316 2.40 -33.76 -5.57
C GLY A 316 2.31 -32.38 -4.92
N ASN A 317 3.36 -31.56 -5.08
CA ASN A 317 3.49 -30.26 -4.42
C ASN A 317 2.32 -29.30 -4.72
N VAL A 318 1.74 -29.34 -5.93
CA VAL A 318 0.61 -28.47 -6.28
C VAL A 318 -0.62 -28.86 -5.46
N PHE A 319 -0.93 -30.16 -5.40
CA PHE A 319 -2.07 -30.65 -4.62
C PHE A 319 -1.89 -30.34 -3.12
N THR A 320 -0.72 -30.63 -2.55
CA THR A 320 -0.41 -30.29 -1.15
C THR A 320 -0.49 -28.79 -0.88
N THR A 321 -0.06 -27.95 -1.82
CA THR A 321 -0.18 -26.49 -1.70
C THR A 321 -1.65 -26.06 -1.68
N LEU A 322 -2.48 -26.60 -2.57
CA LEU A 322 -3.92 -26.30 -2.60
C LEU A 322 -4.63 -26.73 -1.31
N GLN A 323 -4.20 -27.84 -0.71
CA GLN A 323 -4.73 -28.31 0.57
C GLN A 323 -4.50 -27.34 1.74
N LEU A 324 -3.50 -26.45 1.66
CA LEU A 324 -3.31 -25.39 2.66
C LEU A 324 -4.43 -24.34 2.62
N PHE A 325 -5.04 -24.12 1.45
CA PHE A 325 -6.12 -23.14 1.25
C PHE A 325 -7.52 -23.77 1.33
N GLN A 326 -7.61 -25.11 1.20
CA GLN A 326 -8.84 -25.89 1.29
C GLN A 326 -8.50 -27.32 1.69
N ALA A 327 -8.82 -27.72 2.92
CA ALA A 327 -8.54 -29.08 3.39
C ALA A 327 -9.47 -30.12 2.76
N GLU A 328 -10.70 -29.72 2.43
CA GLU A 328 -11.74 -30.60 1.91
C GLU A 328 -11.61 -30.85 0.41
N GLU A 329 -12.09 -32.00 -0.05
CA GLU A 329 -12.15 -32.30 -1.49
C GLU A 329 -13.04 -31.31 -2.24
N TYR A 330 -14.18 -30.93 -1.65
CA TYR A 330 -15.15 -30.00 -2.24
C TYR A 330 -15.50 -28.90 -1.24
N SER A 331 -15.45 -27.64 -1.67
CA SER A 331 -15.91 -26.52 -0.86
C SER A 331 -16.45 -25.37 -1.70
N SER A 332 -17.53 -24.76 -1.23
CA SER A 332 -18.06 -23.49 -1.72
C SER A 332 -17.71 -22.31 -0.80
N GLU A 333 -16.95 -22.53 0.26
CA GLU A 333 -16.61 -21.50 1.26
C GLU A 333 -15.12 -21.43 1.61
N SER A 334 -14.29 -22.20 0.91
CA SER A 334 -12.85 -22.21 1.09
C SER A 334 -12.20 -20.93 0.57
N GLN A 335 -10.95 -20.69 0.97
CA GLN A 335 -10.15 -19.61 0.40
C GLN A 335 -9.90 -19.80 -1.10
N LEU A 336 -9.85 -21.04 -1.59
CA LEU A 336 -9.73 -21.27 -3.03
C LEU A 336 -10.95 -20.74 -3.78
N SER A 337 -12.16 -20.98 -3.26
CA SER A 337 -13.40 -20.44 -3.86
C SER A 337 -13.40 -18.90 -3.88
N GLU A 338 -12.86 -18.26 -2.83
CA GLU A 338 -12.69 -16.81 -2.76
C GLU A 338 -11.62 -16.29 -3.71
N ILE A 339 -10.43 -16.90 -3.73
CA ILE A 339 -9.31 -16.43 -4.56
C ILE A 339 -9.64 -16.61 -6.05
N PHE A 340 -10.25 -17.72 -6.41
CA PHE A 340 -10.67 -18.00 -7.80
C PHE A 340 -11.96 -17.27 -8.19
N GLN A 341 -12.72 -16.75 -7.22
CA GLN A 341 -14.01 -16.08 -7.44
C GLN A 341 -14.99 -17.00 -8.20
N VAL A 342 -15.10 -18.25 -7.75
CA VAL A 342 -15.94 -19.31 -8.36
C VAL A 342 -16.98 -19.81 -7.36
N SER A 343 -18.08 -20.40 -7.85
CA SER A 343 -19.16 -20.95 -7.02
C SER A 343 -18.64 -21.98 -6.02
N SER A 344 -17.85 -22.95 -6.51
CA SER A 344 -17.22 -23.97 -5.70
C SER A 344 -15.93 -24.50 -6.33
N VAL A 345 -15.10 -25.14 -5.51
CA VAL A 345 -13.84 -25.78 -5.94
C VAL A 345 -13.83 -27.23 -5.49
N ARG A 346 -13.61 -28.13 -6.44
CA ARG A 346 -13.27 -29.54 -6.18
C ARG A 346 -11.80 -29.80 -6.48
N LEU A 347 -11.08 -30.36 -5.52
CA LEU A 347 -9.70 -30.81 -5.67
C LEU A 347 -9.69 -32.31 -5.98
N SER A 348 -8.92 -32.71 -6.98
CA SER A 348 -8.75 -34.12 -7.36
C SER A 348 -7.27 -34.44 -7.50
N ASP A 349 -6.83 -35.49 -6.80
CA ASP A 349 -5.46 -36.01 -6.86
C ASP A 349 -5.36 -36.99 -8.05
N GLU A 350 -4.94 -36.48 -9.20
CA GLU A 350 -4.78 -37.29 -10.42
C GLU A 350 -3.36 -37.15 -11.00
N PRO A 351 -2.77 -38.25 -11.53
CA PRO A 351 -1.36 -38.30 -11.97
C PRO A 351 -1.04 -37.52 -13.25
N LYS A 352 -1.96 -36.69 -13.76
CA LYS A 352 -1.77 -35.90 -14.98
C LYS A 352 -1.10 -34.55 -14.69
N SER A 353 -0.79 -33.81 -15.75
CA SER A 353 -0.47 -32.38 -15.65
C SER A 353 -1.60 -31.63 -14.96
N VAL A 354 -1.29 -30.49 -14.33
CA VAL A 354 -2.29 -29.63 -13.70
C VAL A 354 -3.34 -29.22 -14.74
N GLN A 355 -4.61 -29.55 -14.48
CA GLN A 355 -5.74 -29.27 -15.37
C GLN A 355 -6.89 -28.64 -14.59
N VAL A 356 -7.58 -27.70 -15.23
CA VAL A 356 -8.74 -27.01 -14.67
C VAL A 356 -9.92 -27.26 -15.59
N HIS A 357 -10.99 -27.83 -15.03
CA HIS A 357 -12.28 -27.98 -15.69
C HIS A 357 -13.28 -27.03 -15.05
N LEU A 358 -14.02 -26.30 -15.88
CA LEU A 358 -15.04 -25.35 -15.45
C LEU A 358 -16.40 -25.81 -15.96
N GLU A 359 -17.37 -25.87 -15.05
CA GLU A 359 -18.76 -26.19 -15.37
C GLU A 359 -19.68 -25.10 -14.83
N ARG A 360 -20.86 -24.93 -15.43
CA ARG A 360 -21.84 -23.98 -14.90
C ARG A 360 -22.41 -24.52 -13.59
N SER A 361 -22.41 -23.68 -12.56
CA SER A 361 -22.94 -24.03 -11.24
C SER A 361 -24.41 -24.42 -11.33
N ARG A 362 -24.78 -25.46 -10.57
CA ARG A 362 -26.17 -25.90 -10.42
C ARG A 362 -26.93 -25.06 -9.39
N ASN A 363 -26.20 -24.27 -8.59
CA ASN A 363 -26.79 -23.39 -7.60
C ASN A 363 -27.29 -22.10 -8.27
N HIS A 364 -28.12 -21.38 -7.54
CA HIS A 364 -28.68 -20.09 -7.93
C HIS A 364 -27.92 -18.94 -7.28
N LEU A 365 -28.05 -17.75 -7.89
CA LEU A 365 -27.51 -16.51 -7.36
C LEU A 365 -28.15 -16.20 -6.00
N CYS A 366 -27.34 -16.10 -4.95
CA CYS A 366 -27.77 -15.71 -3.61
C CYS A 366 -28.20 -14.25 -3.57
N ALA A 367 -29.38 -13.99 -2.98
CA ALA A 367 -29.93 -12.65 -2.84
C ALA A 367 -29.08 -11.69 -1.98
N ARG A 368 -28.26 -12.24 -1.05
CA ARG A 368 -27.41 -11.47 -0.13
C ARG A 368 -25.96 -11.36 -0.59
N CYS A 369 -25.22 -12.48 -0.63
CA CYS A 369 -23.79 -12.44 -0.98
C CYS A 369 -23.48 -12.36 -2.47
N ARG A 370 -24.51 -12.48 -3.34
CA ARG A 370 -24.34 -12.45 -4.81
C ARG A 370 -23.41 -13.54 -5.38
N ARG A 371 -23.18 -14.61 -4.62
CA ARG A 371 -22.50 -15.83 -5.08
C ARG A 371 -23.51 -16.88 -5.53
N TYR A 372 -23.13 -17.76 -6.45
CA TYR A 372 -23.97 -18.90 -6.87
C TYR A 372 -23.89 -20.04 -5.84
N ALA A 373 -24.48 -19.82 -4.68
CA ALA A 373 -24.48 -20.76 -3.56
C ALA A 373 -25.90 -21.02 -3.01
N SER A 374 -26.93 -20.44 -3.61
CA SER A 374 -28.31 -20.66 -3.18
C SER A 374 -28.86 -21.95 -3.79
N LEU A 375 -29.64 -22.70 -3.01
CA LEU A 375 -30.35 -23.89 -3.50
C LEU A 375 -31.62 -23.52 -4.29
N GLN A 376 -32.09 -22.28 -4.19
CA GLN A 376 -33.31 -21.78 -4.82
C GLN A 376 -33.12 -20.37 -5.39
N THR A 377 -33.87 -20.04 -6.45
CA THR A 377 -33.87 -18.70 -7.06
C THR A 377 -34.35 -17.65 -6.06
N ASP A 378 -33.69 -16.49 -6.05
CA ASP A 378 -34.02 -15.32 -5.21
C ASP A 378 -34.05 -15.55 -3.69
N GLN A 379 -33.36 -16.60 -3.22
CA GLN A 379 -33.21 -16.90 -1.79
C GLN A 379 -31.77 -16.67 -1.31
N PRO A 380 -31.58 -16.38 0.00
CA PRO A 380 -30.26 -16.44 0.63
C PRO A 380 -29.69 -17.87 0.58
N CYS A 381 -28.38 -18.00 0.37
CA CYS A 381 -27.70 -19.28 0.53
C CYS A 381 -27.68 -19.70 2.01
N PRO A 382 -27.46 -21.00 2.34
CA PRO A 382 -27.46 -21.49 3.73
C PRO A 382 -26.58 -20.66 4.68
N ARG A 383 -25.37 -20.30 4.24
CA ARG A 383 -24.47 -19.42 5.00
C ARG A 383 -25.07 -18.05 5.28
N CYS A 384 -25.69 -17.43 4.27
CA CYS A 384 -26.31 -16.12 4.44
C CYS A 384 -27.55 -16.19 5.33
N GLN A 385 -28.32 -17.28 5.22
CA GLN A 385 -29.47 -17.53 6.08
C GLN A 385 -29.04 -17.62 7.55
N GLN A 386 -28.00 -18.40 7.86
CA GLN A 386 -27.47 -18.53 9.22
C GLN A 386 -27.08 -17.16 9.83
N VAL A 387 -26.47 -16.28 9.04
CA VAL A 387 -26.11 -14.93 9.51
C VAL A 387 -27.36 -14.08 9.78
N LEU A 388 -28.37 -14.15 8.91
CA LEU A 388 -29.64 -13.44 9.09
C LEU A 388 -30.39 -13.94 10.34
N ASP A 389 -30.46 -15.26 10.52
CA ASP A 389 -31.11 -15.87 11.67
C ASP A 389 -30.45 -15.44 13.00
N THR A 390 -29.12 -15.37 13.02
CA THR A 390 -28.36 -14.92 14.21
C THR A 390 -28.62 -13.45 14.52
N SER A 391 -28.73 -12.60 13.49
CA SER A 391 -28.98 -11.16 13.67
C SER A 391 -30.37 -10.83 14.21
N HIS A 392 -31.36 -11.70 14.02
CA HIS A 392 -32.72 -11.53 14.56
C HIS A 392 -32.85 -11.89 16.05
N HIS A 393 -31.82 -12.49 16.66
CA HIS A 393 -31.83 -12.89 18.07
C HIS A 393 -31.06 -11.96 19.01
N THR A 394 -30.42 -10.90 18.50
CA THR A 394 -29.82 -9.86 19.34
C THR A 394 -30.93 -8.93 19.84
N PRO A 395 -31.28 -8.91 21.14
CA PRO A 395 -32.22 -7.93 21.66
C PRO A 395 -31.63 -6.56 21.36
N LEU A 396 -32.43 -5.66 20.79
CA LEU A 396 -32.15 -4.23 20.81
C LEU A 396 -31.96 -3.88 22.29
N ASN A 397 -30.70 -3.72 22.72
CA ASN A 397 -30.41 -3.17 24.04
C ASN A 397 -31.06 -1.79 24.05
N GLU A 398 -32.15 -1.71 24.82
CA GLU A 398 -32.82 -0.47 25.15
C GLU A 398 -31.75 0.52 25.62
N SER A 399 -31.79 1.70 24.99
CA SER A 399 -31.12 2.91 25.43
C SER A 399 -31.15 3.03 26.95
N VAL A 400 -29.99 2.98 27.59
CA VAL A 400 -29.83 3.38 28.99
C VAL A 400 -29.13 4.73 29.02
N GLY A 401 -29.92 5.75 29.38
CA GLY A 401 -29.54 6.89 30.23
C GLY A 401 -28.61 7.94 29.64
#